data_AF-A0A2I0KJ78-F1
#
_entry.id   AF-A0A2I0KJ78-F1
#
_cell.length_a   1.000
_cell.length_b   1.000
_cell.length_c   1.000
_cell.angle_alpha   90.00
_cell.angle_beta   90.00
_cell.angle_gamma   90.00
#
_symmetry.space_group_name_H-M   'P 1'
#
loop_
_entity.id
_entity.type
_entity.pdbx_description
1 polymer ?
#
loop_
_entity_poly.entity_id
_entity_poly.type
_entity_poly.pdbx_seq_one_letter_code
_entity_poly.pdbx_strand_id
1 'polypeptide(L)'
;MAADNTGRENKQPHRIPNYPGNGQRVYLFSKQVSSTDLRLGLRLTGFATTYLDELPPQYLSAIHGNGLKVACYTPAGQSHDIMLEHTNPGGAPIYRFSGNGWQEIASANGWCKHHPIDCWVVFEPIRGMLSFLIE
;
A
#
# COMPACT_ATOMS: atom_id res chain seq x y z
N MET A 1 -6.53 -12.67 29.98
CA MET A 1 -5.22 -12.48 29.32
C MET A 1 -5.41 -11.32 28.35
N ALA A 2 -4.96 -10.13 28.74
CA ALA A 2 -5.05 -8.95 27.91
C ALA A 2 -4.02 -9.10 26.77
N ALA A 3 -4.48 -9.09 25.53
CA ALA A 3 -3.60 -9.05 24.39
C ALA A 3 -2.93 -7.66 24.37
N ASP A 4 -1.63 -7.69 24.56
CA ASP A 4 -0.69 -6.59 24.45
C ASP A 4 -0.86 -5.93 23.07
N ASN A 5 -1.61 -4.82 23.02
CA ASN A 5 -1.87 -4.02 21.82
C ASN A 5 -0.77 -2.95 21.61
N THR A 6 0.36 -3.07 22.33
CA THR A 6 1.36 -2.02 22.53
C THR A 6 2.54 -2.09 21.54
N GLY A 7 2.33 -2.67 20.36
CA GLY A 7 3.36 -2.81 19.31
C GLY A 7 3.07 -2.06 18.00
N ARG A 8 1.93 -1.37 17.88
CA ARG A 8 1.50 -0.65 16.66
C ARG A 8 1.84 0.85 16.68
N GLU A 9 2.68 1.29 17.60
CA GLU A 9 3.05 2.70 17.74
C GLU A 9 4.08 3.11 16.67
N ASN A 10 3.65 3.97 15.74
CA ASN A 10 4.48 4.97 15.07
C ASN A 10 5.85 4.51 14.53
N LYS A 11 5.93 3.38 13.81
CA LYS A 11 6.97 3.27 12.78
C LYS A 11 6.64 4.29 11.70
N GLN A 12 7.11 5.52 11.86
CA GLN A 12 6.98 6.54 10.83
C GLN A 12 7.98 6.18 9.73
N PRO A 13 7.59 6.19 8.44
CA PRO A 13 8.56 5.99 7.37
C PRO A 13 9.66 7.04 7.51
N HIS A 14 10.88 6.56 7.69
CA HIS A 14 12.02 7.41 8.05
C HIS A 14 12.68 8.01 6.81
N ARG A 15 12.51 7.36 5.66
CA ARG A 15 13.31 7.62 4.45
C ARG A 15 12.50 8.16 3.28
N ILE A 16 11.20 8.39 3.44
CA ILE A 16 10.32 8.83 2.35
C ILE A 16 10.18 10.34 2.39
N PRO A 17 10.71 11.09 1.39
CA PRO A 17 10.52 12.53 1.33
C PRO A 17 9.17 12.90 0.70
N ASN A 18 8.75 14.16 0.90
CA ASN A 18 7.70 14.85 0.12
C ASN A 18 6.31 14.19 0.07
N TYR A 19 5.97 13.28 0.99
CA TYR A 19 4.60 12.79 1.10
C TYR A 19 3.72 13.80 1.87
N PRO A 20 2.41 13.84 1.60
CA PRO A 20 1.50 14.75 2.28
C PRO A 20 1.38 14.35 3.76
N GLY A 21 2.02 15.14 4.63
CA GLY A 21 2.14 14.85 6.07
C GLY A 21 0.87 15.10 6.90
N ASN A 22 -0.20 15.62 6.30
CA ASN A 22 -1.39 16.10 7.02
C ASN A 22 -2.48 15.03 7.21
N GLY A 23 -2.39 13.89 6.51
CA GLY A 23 -3.34 12.79 6.64
C GLY A 23 -3.02 11.84 7.81
N GLN A 24 -4.02 11.09 8.27
CA GLN A 24 -3.79 10.04 9.25
C GLN A 24 -2.94 8.95 8.62
N ARG A 25 -1.82 8.62 9.28
CA ARG A 25 -0.92 7.55 8.87
C ARG A 25 -1.28 6.28 9.61
N VAL A 26 -1.43 5.19 8.87
CA VAL A 26 -1.72 3.87 9.44
C VAL A 26 -0.73 2.87 8.85
N TYR A 27 -0.03 2.17 9.73
CA TYR A 27 0.82 1.06 9.35
C TYR A 27 -0.04 -0.13 8.92
N LEU A 28 0.29 -0.74 7.78
CA LEU A 28 -0.49 -1.83 7.21
C LEU A 28 0.20 -3.18 7.39
N PHE A 29 1.46 -3.33 6.96
CA PHE A 29 2.21 -4.58 7.07
C PHE A 29 3.71 -4.41 6.82
N SER A 30 4.47 -5.44 7.20
CA SER A 30 5.82 -5.72 6.72
C SER A 30 5.81 -7.03 5.96
N LYS A 31 6.61 -7.15 4.90
CA LYS A 31 6.88 -8.42 4.23
C LYS A 31 8.18 -8.39 3.45
N GLN A 32 8.65 -9.56 3.07
CA GLN A 32 9.63 -9.67 2.00
C GLN A 32 8.95 -9.68 0.64
N VAL A 33 9.50 -8.94 -0.32
CA VAL A 33 9.06 -8.94 -1.72
C VAL A 33 9.25 -10.34 -2.32
N SER A 34 8.18 -10.93 -2.84
CA SER A 34 8.23 -12.22 -3.51
C SER A 34 8.46 -12.09 -5.02
N SER A 35 8.84 -13.18 -5.68
CA SER A 35 8.90 -13.23 -7.16
C SER A 35 7.54 -12.96 -7.80
N THR A 36 6.46 -13.34 -7.13
CA THR A 36 5.09 -13.04 -7.59
C THR A 36 4.79 -11.56 -7.49
N ASP A 37 5.25 -10.88 -6.43
CA ASP A 37 5.07 -9.45 -6.27
C ASP A 37 5.78 -8.68 -7.39
N LEU A 38 7.04 -9.03 -7.68
CA LEU A 38 7.80 -8.40 -8.76
C LEU A 38 7.16 -8.62 -10.14
N ARG A 39 6.63 -9.83 -10.39
CA ARG A 39 6.07 -10.18 -11.70
C ARG A 39 4.66 -9.65 -11.93
N LEU A 40 3.79 -9.75 -10.94
CA LEU A 40 2.35 -9.54 -11.09
C LEU A 40 1.82 -8.31 -10.35
N GLY A 41 2.65 -7.62 -9.56
CA GLY A 41 2.23 -6.53 -8.69
C GLY A 41 2.27 -6.91 -7.20
N LEU A 42 2.51 -5.93 -6.33
CA LEU A 42 2.60 -6.15 -4.89
C LEU A 42 1.25 -6.57 -4.30
N ARG A 43 1.18 -7.79 -3.78
CA ARG A 43 0.03 -8.22 -2.98
C ARG A 43 0.05 -7.54 -1.62
N LEU A 44 -1.04 -6.84 -1.31
CA LEU A 44 -1.32 -6.25 0.00
C LEU A 44 -1.80 -7.36 0.95
N THR A 45 -1.29 -7.35 2.17
CA THR A 45 -1.48 -8.45 3.14
C THR A 45 -1.71 -7.93 4.55
N GLY A 46 -2.10 -8.84 5.45
CA GLY A 46 -2.26 -8.50 6.86
C GLY A 46 -3.36 -7.46 7.06
N PHE A 47 -3.06 -6.41 7.84
CA PHE A 47 -4.06 -5.39 8.18
C PHE A 47 -4.48 -4.53 6.97
N ALA A 48 -3.72 -4.54 5.87
CA ALA A 48 -4.12 -3.83 4.65
C ALA A 48 -5.49 -4.27 4.13
N THR A 49 -5.83 -5.55 4.21
CA THR A 49 -7.11 -6.04 3.65
C THR A 49 -8.28 -5.48 4.44
N THR A 50 -8.25 -5.62 5.77
CA THR A 50 -9.29 -5.09 6.66
C THR A 50 -9.41 -3.57 6.55
N TYR A 51 -8.27 -2.86 6.52
CA TYR A 51 -8.29 -1.40 6.35
C TYR A 51 -8.97 -0.97 5.05
N LEU A 52 -8.67 -1.66 3.94
CA LEU A 52 -9.24 -1.34 2.63
C LEU A 52 -10.73 -1.66 2.54
N ASP A 53 -11.17 -2.75 3.16
CA ASP A 53 -12.60 -3.12 3.26
C ASP A 53 -13.44 -2.08 4.03
N GLU A 54 -12.82 -1.33 4.94
CA GLU A 54 -13.47 -0.30 5.78
C GLU A 54 -13.44 1.12 5.17
N LEU A 55 -12.87 1.28 3.97
CA LEU A 55 -12.85 2.57 3.30
C LEU A 55 -14.27 3.07 2.95
N PRO A 56 -14.47 4.40 2.82
CA PRO A 56 -15.76 4.94 2.39
C PRO A 56 -16.23 4.35 1.04
N PRO A 57 -17.55 4.18 0.82
CA PRO A 57 -18.09 3.45 -0.33
C PRO A 57 -17.60 3.92 -1.71
N GLN A 58 -17.29 5.21 -1.86
CA GLN A 58 -16.76 5.74 -3.11
C GLN A 58 -15.39 5.15 -3.49
N TYR A 59 -14.53 4.85 -2.52
CA TYR A 59 -13.23 4.23 -2.77
C TYR A 59 -13.39 2.74 -3.06
N LEU A 60 -14.21 2.05 -2.27
CA LEU A 60 -14.54 0.64 -2.48
C LEU A 60 -15.09 0.41 -3.89
N SER A 61 -16.03 1.25 -4.32
CA SER A 61 -16.63 1.16 -5.66
C SER A 61 -15.60 1.31 -6.78
N ALA A 62 -14.65 2.25 -6.63
CA ALA A 62 -13.56 2.43 -7.60
C ALA A 62 -12.60 1.23 -7.61
N ILE A 63 -12.14 0.80 -6.44
CA ILE A 63 -11.19 -0.32 -6.29
C ILE A 63 -11.79 -1.63 -6.83
N HIS A 64 -13.07 -1.90 -6.57
CA HIS A 64 -13.76 -3.13 -6.98
C HIS A 64 -14.25 -3.11 -8.43
N GLY A 65 -14.38 -1.92 -9.04
CA GLY A 65 -14.80 -1.76 -10.43
C GLY A 65 -13.64 -1.89 -11.42
N ASN A 66 -12.86 -0.82 -11.57
CA ASN A 66 -11.77 -0.71 -12.55
C ASN A 66 -10.39 -0.54 -11.91
N GLY A 67 -10.31 -0.60 -10.58
CA GLY A 67 -9.15 -0.17 -9.83
C GLY A 67 -9.18 1.34 -9.53
N LEU A 68 -8.44 1.71 -8.50
CA LEU A 68 -8.27 3.08 -8.05
C LEU A 68 -6.82 3.50 -8.23
N LYS A 69 -6.58 4.54 -9.02
CA LYS A 69 -5.26 5.15 -9.11
C LYS A 69 -4.94 5.90 -7.82
N VAL A 70 -3.83 5.57 -7.19
CA VAL A 70 -3.35 6.17 -5.93
C VAL A 70 -1.89 6.57 -6.06
N ALA A 71 -1.49 7.61 -5.33
CA ALA A 71 -0.08 7.98 -5.25
C ALA A 71 0.67 7.05 -4.28
N CYS A 72 1.83 6.57 -4.69
CA CYS A 72 2.76 5.79 -3.88
C CYS A 72 4.09 6.54 -3.74
N TYR A 73 4.51 6.76 -2.50
CA TYR A 73 5.75 7.45 -2.16
C TYR A 73 6.78 6.45 -1.63
N THR A 74 8.03 6.62 -2.03
CA THR A 74 9.13 5.70 -1.68
C THR A 74 10.43 6.48 -1.42
N PRO A 75 11.46 5.84 -0.84
CA PRO A 75 12.75 6.48 -0.60
C PRO A 75 13.44 7.03 -1.85
N ALA A 76 13.13 6.51 -3.06
CA ALA A 76 13.65 7.06 -4.33
C ALA A 76 13.19 8.51 -4.59
N GLY A 77 12.22 9.02 -3.83
CA GLY A 77 11.91 10.45 -3.74
C GLY A 77 10.93 11.00 -4.76
N GLN A 78 10.49 10.19 -5.73
CA GLN A 78 9.39 10.51 -6.61
C GLN A 78 8.11 9.79 -6.17
N SER A 79 6.96 10.47 -6.30
CA SER A 79 5.67 9.81 -6.17
C SER A 79 5.31 9.14 -7.49
N HIS A 80 4.85 7.90 -7.41
CA HIS A 80 4.43 7.12 -8.56
C HIS A 80 2.93 6.89 -8.48
N ASP A 81 2.22 7.09 -9.58
CA ASP A 81 0.84 6.65 -9.69
C ASP A 81 0.81 5.12 -9.84
N ILE A 82 0.10 4.46 -8.94
CA ILE A 82 -0.08 3.01 -8.97
C ILE A 82 -1.55 2.65 -8.96
N MET A 83 -1.91 1.57 -9.64
CA MET A 83 -3.28 1.08 -9.62
C MET A 83 -3.48 0.16 -8.42
N LEU A 84 -4.42 0.51 -7.54
CA LEU A 84 -4.91 -0.35 -6.47
C LEU A 84 -6.15 -1.09 -6.97
N GLU A 85 -6.07 -2.41 -7.07
CA GLU A 85 -7.15 -3.26 -7.57
C GLU A 85 -7.55 -4.29 -6.53
N HIS A 86 -8.83 -4.65 -6.57
CA HIS A 86 -9.37 -5.79 -5.85
C HIS A 86 -9.69 -6.91 -6.85
N THR A 87 -9.03 -8.05 -6.69
CA THR A 87 -9.18 -9.21 -7.58
C THR A 87 -9.62 -10.43 -6.79
N ASN A 88 -10.43 -11.30 -7.41
CA ASN A 88 -10.89 -12.57 -6.82
C ASN A 88 -10.35 -13.78 -7.60
N PRO A 89 -9.03 -13.97 -7.77
CA PRO A 89 -8.52 -15.14 -8.48
C PRO A 89 -8.76 -16.40 -7.65
N GLY A 90 -9.75 -17.21 -8.01
CA GLY A 90 -10.03 -18.49 -7.36
C GLY A 90 -10.81 -18.39 -6.04
N GLY A 91 -11.53 -17.29 -5.81
CA GLY A 91 -12.51 -17.15 -4.72
C GLY A 91 -12.01 -16.43 -3.45
N ALA A 92 -10.71 -16.17 -3.31
CA ALA A 92 -10.19 -15.35 -2.23
C ALA A 92 -9.94 -13.91 -2.72
N PRO A 93 -10.49 -12.89 -2.04
CA PRO A 93 -10.23 -11.49 -2.36
C PRO A 93 -8.77 -11.11 -2.10
N ILE A 94 -8.19 -10.41 -3.06
CA ILE A 94 -6.81 -9.95 -3.02
C ILE A 94 -6.76 -8.50 -3.48
N TYR A 95 -6.34 -7.63 -2.56
CA TYR A 95 -5.88 -6.30 -2.91
C TYR A 95 -4.45 -6.35 -3.44
N ARG A 96 -4.21 -5.64 -4.54
CA ARG A 96 -2.92 -5.62 -5.21
C ARG A 96 -2.63 -4.24 -5.77
N PHE A 97 -1.36 -3.84 -5.66
CA PHE A 97 -0.81 -2.80 -6.51
C PHE A 97 -0.36 -3.42 -7.83
N SER A 98 -1.00 -3.08 -8.93
CA SER A 98 -0.80 -3.70 -10.23
C SER A 98 -0.27 -2.71 -11.28
N GLY A 99 0.08 -3.27 -12.44
CA GLY A 99 0.52 -2.53 -13.62
C GLY A 99 1.99 -2.11 -13.59
N ASN A 100 2.36 -1.34 -14.61
CA ASN A 100 3.72 -0.85 -14.82
C ASN A 100 4.21 0.03 -13.66
N GLY A 101 3.29 0.74 -13.00
CA GLY A 101 3.62 1.61 -11.85
C GLY A 101 4.32 0.86 -10.71
N TRP A 102 3.90 -0.38 -10.39
CA TRP A 102 4.60 -1.19 -9.38
C TRP A 102 6.03 -1.55 -9.81
N GLN A 103 6.18 -2.00 -11.05
CA GLN A 103 7.47 -2.47 -11.56
C GLN A 103 8.48 -1.31 -11.64
N GLU A 104 8.02 -0.13 -12.03
CA GLU A 104 8.81 1.10 -12.02
C GLU A 104 9.25 1.46 -10.60
N ILE A 105 8.34 1.42 -9.63
CA ILE A 105 8.66 1.67 -8.22
C ILE A 105 9.72 0.69 -7.70
N ALA A 106 9.50 -0.62 -7.92
CA ALA A 106 10.42 -1.65 -7.45
C ALA A 106 11.80 -1.49 -8.08
N SER A 107 11.86 -1.19 -9.38
CA SER A 107 13.11 -0.92 -10.10
C SER A 107 13.83 0.33 -9.57
N ALA A 108 13.12 1.45 -9.40
CA ALA A 108 13.68 2.72 -8.93
C ALA A 108 14.25 2.63 -7.51
N ASN A 109 13.67 1.79 -6.65
CA ASN A 109 14.17 1.55 -5.29
C ASN A 109 15.15 0.38 -5.19
N GLY A 110 15.45 -0.32 -6.29
CA GLY A 110 16.33 -1.49 -6.30
C GLY A 110 15.77 -2.69 -5.51
N TRP A 111 14.45 -2.77 -5.35
CA TRP A 111 13.80 -3.85 -4.63
C TRP A 111 13.86 -5.14 -5.44
N CYS A 112 14.44 -6.17 -4.83
CA CYS A 112 14.57 -7.49 -5.40
C CYS A 112 13.84 -8.54 -4.55
N LYS A 113 13.83 -9.80 -5.01
CA LYS A 113 13.24 -10.89 -4.24
C LYS A 113 13.90 -10.97 -2.87
N HIS A 114 13.10 -11.15 -1.83
CA HIS A 114 13.50 -11.15 -0.41
C HIS A 114 13.86 -9.78 0.18
N HIS A 115 13.80 -8.69 -0.60
CA HIS A 115 13.95 -7.36 -0.05
C HIS A 115 12.82 -7.09 0.97
N PRO A 116 13.14 -6.69 2.21
CA PRO A 116 12.12 -6.35 3.19
C PRO A 116 11.50 -5.01 2.82
N ILE A 117 10.17 -4.93 2.92
CA ILE A 117 9.44 -3.67 2.77
C ILE A 117 8.45 -3.51 3.92
N ASP A 118 8.23 -2.28 4.32
CA ASP A 118 7.14 -1.85 5.19
C ASP A 118 6.15 -0.99 4.39
N CYS A 119 4.86 -1.10 4.70
CA CYS A 119 3.81 -0.38 3.98
C CYS A 119 2.88 0.36 4.94
N TRP A 120 2.59 1.60 4.59
CA TRP A 120 1.62 2.47 5.26
C TRP A 120 0.64 3.07 4.27
N VAL A 121 -0.48 3.50 4.81
CA VAL A 121 -1.46 4.34 4.12
C VAL A 121 -1.55 5.71 4.78
N VAL A 122 -1.73 6.73 3.95
CA VAL A 122 -2.10 8.09 4.34
C VAL A 122 -3.50 8.32 3.82
N PHE A 123 -4.44 8.60 4.72
CA PHE A 123 -5.82 8.89 4.35
C PHE A 123 -6.26 10.26 4.89
N GLU A 124 -6.77 11.11 4.00
CA GLU A 124 -7.33 12.42 4.32
C GLU A 124 -8.68 12.58 3.62
N PRO A 125 -9.79 12.16 4.25
CA PRO A 125 -11.10 12.09 3.61
C PRO A 125 -11.62 13.46 3.17
N ILE A 126 -11.30 14.53 3.92
CA ILE A 126 -11.72 15.92 3.60
C ILE A 126 -11.17 16.36 2.24
N ARG A 127 -9.95 15.94 1.90
CA ARG A 127 -9.30 16.23 0.62
C ARG A 127 -9.48 15.13 -0.42
N GLY A 128 -10.20 14.06 -0.06
CA GLY A 128 -10.36 12.90 -0.93
C GLY A 128 -9.06 12.15 -1.20
N MET A 129 -8.05 12.28 -0.36
CA MET A 129 -6.72 11.75 -0.61
C MET A 129 -6.53 10.36 0.00
N LEU A 130 -6.14 9.39 -0.83
CA LEU A 130 -5.66 8.07 -0.43
C LEU A 130 -4.29 7.86 -1.08
N SER A 131 -3.27 7.61 -0.27
CA SER A 131 -1.89 7.44 -0.74
C SER A 131 -1.16 6.39 0.08
N PHE A 132 -0.12 5.80 -0.50
CA PHE A 132 0.66 4.77 0.14
C PHE A 132 2.11 5.18 0.28
N LEU A 133 2.73 4.71 1.36
CA LEU A 133 4.15 4.88 1.64
C LEU A 133 4.75 3.49 1.71
N ILE A 134 5.86 3.26 1.01
CA ILE A 134 6.57 1.97 1.03
C ILE A 134 8.08 2.23 1.13
N GLU A 135 8.74 1.65 2.13
CA GLU A 135 10.20 1.72 2.31
C GLU A 135 10.82 0.34 2.54
#